data_AF-A0A351Y5X3-F1
#
_entry.id   AF-A0A351Y5X3-F1
#
_cell.length_a   1.000
_cell.length_b   1.000
_cell.length_c   1.000
_cell.angle_alpha   90.00
_cell.angle_beta   90.00
_cell.angle_gamma   90.00
#
_symmetry.space_group_name_H-M   'P 1'
#
loop_
_entity.id
_entity.type
_entity.pdbx_description
1 polymer ?
#
loop_
_entity_poly.entity_id
_entity_poly.type
_entity_poly.pdbx_seq_one_letter_code
_entity_poly.pdbx_strand_id
1 'polypeptide(L)'
;MLDPTLDKIVVADISTMDDIRRVENAVKEAGFNPKDFIQYGLGGLLVARSKTRDAVSAGYKLTHTEDGPTGKLSNDIDKEPTPGILNIEIREDGRYIVQDDEEIQGKRLLKPVYENGKLLYGDDDIQAVTDARANLFETLNFLDLETKESETTKKIHEGVRERFLNKM
;
A
#
# COMPACT_ATOMS: atom_id res chain seq x y z
N MET A 1 38.87 -22.99 -1.18
CA MET A 1 38.70 -21.52 -1.19
C MET A 1 37.26 -21.31 -1.67
N LEU A 2 36.40 -20.69 -0.86
CA LEU A 2 34.99 -20.47 -1.23
C LEU A 2 34.95 -19.43 -2.35
N ASP A 3 34.30 -19.73 -3.46
CA ASP A 3 34.07 -18.77 -4.54
C ASP A 3 32.73 -18.07 -4.30
N PRO A 4 32.70 -16.80 -3.88
CA PRO A 4 31.46 -16.10 -3.57
C PRO A 4 30.49 -15.90 -4.74
N THR A 5 30.94 -16.10 -5.97
CA THR A 5 30.06 -16.06 -7.13
C THR A 5 29.33 -17.39 -7.34
N LEU A 6 29.91 -18.51 -6.89
CA LEU A 6 29.40 -19.88 -7.11
C LEU A 6 28.84 -20.52 -5.82
N ASP A 7 29.48 -20.28 -4.69
CA ASP A 7 29.12 -20.81 -3.37
C ASP A 7 28.15 -19.84 -2.67
N LYS A 8 26.86 -20.20 -2.67
CA LYS A 8 25.82 -19.45 -1.94
C LYS A 8 25.53 -20.11 -0.60
N ILE A 9 25.40 -19.31 0.45
CA ILE A 9 24.93 -19.76 1.76
C ILE A 9 23.44 -19.47 1.87
N VAL A 10 22.65 -20.52 2.12
CA VAL A 10 21.23 -20.37 2.45
C VAL A 10 21.10 -20.27 3.97
N VAL A 11 20.56 -19.14 4.44
CA VAL A 11 20.23 -18.93 5.85
C VAL A 11 18.73 -19.10 6.03
N ALA A 12 18.34 -20.13 6.79
CA ALA A 12 16.96 -20.43 7.15
C ALA A 12 16.70 -20.11 8.63
N ASP A 13 15.44 -20.21 9.06
CA ASP A 13 14.98 -19.94 10.44
C ASP A 13 15.15 -18.48 10.91
N ILE A 14 15.16 -17.55 9.95
CA ILE A 14 15.09 -16.12 10.24
C ILE A 14 13.69 -15.79 10.78
N SER A 15 13.68 -15.25 11.99
CA SER A 15 12.47 -15.03 12.76
C SER A 15 12.03 -13.56 12.78
N THR A 16 12.97 -12.64 12.54
CA THR A 16 12.80 -11.19 12.62
C THR A 16 13.67 -10.46 11.58
N MET A 17 13.41 -9.16 11.35
CA MET A 17 14.29 -8.32 10.52
C MET A 17 15.66 -8.07 11.17
N ASP A 18 15.74 -8.09 12.49
CA ASP A 18 17.01 -7.89 13.20
C ASP A 18 17.95 -9.09 13.06
N ASP A 19 17.40 -10.30 12.92
CA ASP A 19 18.20 -11.48 12.57
C ASP A 19 18.88 -11.32 11.20
N ILE A 20 18.16 -10.75 10.21
CA ILE A 20 18.72 -10.45 8.88
C ILE A 20 19.86 -9.44 9.03
N ARG A 21 19.60 -8.31 9.71
CA ARG A 21 20.60 -7.26 9.92
C ARG A 21 21.85 -7.78 10.61
N ARG A 22 21.69 -8.63 11.62
CA ARG A 22 22.81 -9.25 12.34
C ARG A 22 23.67 -10.12 11.42
N VAL A 23 23.04 -10.96 10.60
CA VAL A 23 23.74 -11.81 9.64
C VAL A 23 24.46 -10.95 8.58
N GLU A 24 23.78 -9.95 8.03
CA GLU A 24 24.39 -9.04 7.04
C GLU A 24 25.59 -8.29 7.61
N ASN A 25 25.50 -7.80 8.86
CA ASN A 25 26.60 -7.09 9.51
C ASN A 25 27.80 -8.00 9.74
N ALA A 26 27.59 -9.23 10.22
CA ALA A 26 28.69 -10.19 10.40
C ALA A 26 29.41 -10.51 9.09
N VAL A 27 28.67 -10.63 7.98
CA VAL A 27 29.27 -10.89 6.65
C VAL A 27 30.02 -9.66 6.11
N LYS A 28 29.49 -8.46 6.34
CA LYS A 28 30.19 -7.20 6.03
C LYS A 28 31.48 -7.05 6.84
N GLU A 29 31.45 -7.35 8.14
CA GLU A 29 32.62 -7.32 9.03
C GLU A 29 33.71 -8.31 8.59
N ALA A 30 33.31 -9.45 8.02
CA ALA A 30 34.23 -10.42 7.42
C ALA A 30 34.78 -9.99 6.05
N GLY A 31 34.40 -8.82 5.54
CA GLY A 31 34.90 -8.25 4.28
C GLY A 31 34.14 -8.70 3.03
N PHE A 32 32.98 -9.33 3.18
CA PHE A 32 32.15 -9.77 2.07
C PHE A 32 30.90 -8.92 1.92
N ASN A 33 30.37 -8.83 0.69
CA ASN A 33 29.06 -8.22 0.45
C ASN A 33 27.96 -9.29 0.62
N PRO A 34 27.03 -9.13 1.59
CA PRO A 34 25.98 -10.12 1.85
C PRO A 34 25.13 -10.47 0.63
N LYS A 35 24.89 -9.51 -0.27
CA LYS A 35 24.07 -9.71 -1.48
C LYS A 35 24.69 -10.71 -2.46
N ASP A 36 26.01 -10.84 -2.42
CA ASP A 36 26.73 -11.73 -3.33
C ASP A 36 26.75 -13.16 -2.78
N PHE A 37 26.59 -13.36 -1.47
CA PHE A 37 26.87 -14.65 -0.82
C PHE A 37 25.65 -15.29 -0.14
N ILE A 38 24.66 -14.51 0.29
CA ILE A 38 23.57 -14.99 1.15
C ILE A 38 22.25 -15.06 0.39
N GLN A 39 21.55 -16.19 0.56
CA GLN A 39 20.14 -16.34 0.22
C GLN A 39 19.33 -16.63 1.49
N TYR A 40 18.16 -15.99 1.63
CA TYR A 40 17.34 -16.14 2.82
C TYR A 40 16.09 -17.00 2.56
N GLY A 41 15.88 -18.01 3.40
CA GLY A 41 14.63 -18.77 3.46
C GLY A 41 13.66 -18.15 4.46
N LEU A 42 12.78 -17.25 4.02
CA LEU A 42 11.93 -16.42 4.89
C LEU A 42 10.47 -16.89 4.99
N GLY A 43 10.22 -18.18 5.25
CA GLY A 43 8.86 -18.72 5.31
C GLY A 43 7.96 -18.02 6.33
N GLY A 44 8.16 -18.30 7.63
CA GLY A 44 7.30 -17.79 8.70
C GLY A 44 7.25 -16.26 8.79
N LEU A 45 8.38 -15.58 8.53
CA LEU A 45 8.48 -14.12 8.57
C LEU A 45 7.65 -13.43 7.47
N LEU A 46 7.64 -13.99 6.25
CA LEU A 46 6.90 -13.40 5.13
C LEU A 46 5.41 -13.71 5.19
N VAL A 47 5.01 -14.92 5.57
CA VAL A 47 3.63 -15.39 5.36
C VAL A 47 2.76 -15.49 6.62
N ALA A 48 3.35 -15.64 7.81
CA ALA A 48 2.58 -15.99 9.00
C ALA A 48 2.74 -14.99 10.16
N ARG A 49 3.97 -14.53 10.43
CA ARG A 49 4.25 -13.72 11.61
C ARG A 49 3.82 -12.27 11.43
N SER A 50 3.08 -11.78 12.42
CA SER A 50 2.62 -10.38 12.52
C SER A 50 1.81 -9.91 11.31
N LYS A 51 1.18 -10.83 10.58
CA LYS A 51 0.25 -10.53 9.48
C LYS A 51 -1.18 -10.48 10.01
N THR A 52 -1.48 -9.45 10.79
CA THR A 52 -2.83 -9.21 11.29
C THR A 52 -3.53 -8.18 10.39
N ARG A 53 -4.87 -8.18 10.37
CA ARG A 53 -5.64 -7.13 9.68
C ARG A 53 -5.25 -5.73 10.16
N ASP A 54 -5.02 -5.61 11.47
CA ASP A 54 -4.69 -4.33 12.10
C ASP A 54 -3.27 -3.88 11.74
N ALA A 55 -2.39 -4.79 11.29
CA ALA A 55 -1.05 -4.44 10.79
C ALA A 55 -1.09 -3.57 9.52
N VAL A 56 -2.23 -3.55 8.80
CA VAL A 56 -2.44 -2.69 7.62
C VAL A 56 -3.58 -1.70 7.81
N SER A 57 -4.15 -1.58 9.01
CA SER A 57 -5.26 -0.69 9.34
C SER A 57 -6.45 -0.77 8.35
N ALA A 58 -6.71 -1.95 7.77
CA ALA A 58 -7.76 -2.11 6.77
C ALA A 58 -9.17 -2.03 7.39
N GLY A 59 -10.02 -1.17 6.83
CA GLY A 59 -11.40 -1.00 7.24
C GLY A 59 -12.33 -0.68 6.07
N TYR A 60 -13.59 -1.10 6.17
CA TYR A 60 -14.63 -0.78 5.20
C TYR A 60 -15.54 0.33 5.75
N LYS A 61 -15.80 1.36 4.93
CA LYS A 61 -16.58 2.54 5.31
C LYS A 61 -17.50 2.91 4.15
N LEU A 62 -18.74 3.28 4.46
CA LEU A 62 -19.65 3.88 3.49
C LEU A 62 -19.28 5.36 3.33
N THR A 63 -18.83 5.76 2.15
CA THR A 63 -18.36 7.13 1.86
C THR A 63 -19.32 7.90 0.94
N HIS A 64 -20.26 7.22 0.28
CA HIS A 64 -21.24 7.84 -0.62
C HIS A 64 -22.57 7.08 -0.61
N THR A 65 -23.68 7.79 -0.73
CA THR A 65 -25.04 7.26 -0.94
C THR A 65 -25.70 7.96 -2.13
N GLU A 66 -26.90 7.56 -2.50
CA GLU A 66 -27.69 8.25 -3.54
C GLU A 66 -27.97 9.72 -3.20
N ASP A 67 -28.02 10.07 -1.91
CA ASP A 67 -28.18 11.45 -1.43
C ASP A 67 -26.85 12.25 -1.41
N GLY A 68 -25.75 11.61 -1.82
CA GLY A 68 -24.43 12.22 -1.96
C GLY A 68 -23.37 11.70 -0.98
N PRO A 69 -22.25 12.44 -0.84
CA PRO A 69 -21.14 12.06 0.04
C PRO A 69 -21.58 11.92 1.50
N THR A 70 -21.07 10.90 2.21
CA THR A 70 -21.41 10.59 3.60
C THR A 70 -20.17 10.18 4.40
N GLY A 71 -20.28 10.21 5.73
CA GLY A 71 -19.18 9.90 6.63
C GLY A 71 -19.65 9.60 8.05
N LYS A 72 -18.71 9.59 8.99
CA LYS A 72 -18.97 9.40 10.42
C LYS A 72 -18.01 10.27 11.22
N LEU A 73 -18.56 11.05 12.16
CA LEU A 73 -17.74 11.80 13.11
C LEU A 73 -17.01 10.86 14.08
N SER A 74 -15.81 11.26 14.46
CA SER A 74 -14.97 10.54 15.39
C SER A 74 -14.40 11.51 16.42
N ASN A 75 -14.20 11.04 17.64
CA ASN A 75 -13.48 11.82 18.66
C ASN A 75 -12.00 12.03 18.29
N ASP A 76 -11.53 11.24 17.32
CA ASP A 76 -10.21 11.31 16.71
C ASP A 76 -10.40 11.69 15.24
N ILE A 77 -10.01 12.91 14.88
CA ILE A 77 -10.23 13.48 13.54
C ILE A 77 -9.53 12.65 12.45
N ASP A 78 -8.40 12.03 12.78
CA ASP A 78 -7.61 11.21 11.86
C ASP A 78 -8.28 9.85 11.55
N LYS A 79 -9.39 9.54 12.24
CA LYS A 79 -10.20 8.32 12.03
C LYS A 79 -11.51 8.59 11.30
N GLU A 80 -11.76 9.84 10.90
CA GLU A 80 -12.92 10.16 10.08
C GLU A 80 -12.71 9.64 8.66
N PRO A 81 -13.70 8.95 8.07
CA PRO A 81 -13.59 8.47 6.70
C PRO A 81 -13.68 9.64 5.73
N THR A 82 -12.75 9.71 4.77
CA THR A 82 -12.87 10.65 3.64
C THR A 82 -14.13 10.33 2.83
N PRO A 83 -15.06 11.29 2.66
CA PRO A 83 -16.33 11.06 1.97
C PRO A 83 -16.20 11.18 0.44
N GLY A 84 -17.14 10.57 -0.28
CA GLY A 84 -17.26 10.65 -1.73
C GLY A 84 -17.02 9.33 -2.47
N ILE A 85 -17.01 9.42 -3.80
CA ILE A 85 -16.59 8.34 -4.70
C ILE A 85 -15.13 8.62 -5.02
N LEU A 86 -14.21 7.83 -4.46
CA LEU A 86 -12.80 8.20 -4.39
C LEU A 86 -11.93 7.46 -5.40
N ASN A 87 -10.84 8.10 -5.79
CA ASN A 87 -9.70 7.49 -6.43
C ASN A 87 -8.39 7.94 -5.75
N ILE A 88 -7.27 7.33 -6.13
CA ILE A 88 -5.94 7.73 -5.70
C ILE A 88 -5.13 8.11 -6.94
N GLU A 89 -4.53 9.30 -6.94
CA GLU A 89 -3.63 9.76 -8.00
C GLU A 89 -2.19 9.85 -7.48
N ILE A 90 -1.25 9.31 -8.26
CA ILE A 90 0.17 9.64 -8.12
C ILE A 90 0.44 10.89 -8.95
N ARG A 91 0.91 11.94 -8.28
CA ARG A 91 1.39 13.19 -8.89
C ARG A 91 2.87 13.37 -8.56
N GLU A 92 3.51 14.37 -9.16
CA GLU A 92 4.96 14.61 -8.99
C GLU A 92 5.37 14.84 -7.53
N ASP A 93 4.49 15.41 -6.71
CA ASP A 93 4.79 15.87 -5.35
C ASP A 93 4.06 15.07 -4.25
N GLY A 94 3.31 14.02 -4.61
CA GLY A 94 2.51 13.31 -3.62
C GLY A 94 1.52 12.28 -4.15
N ARG A 95 0.90 11.59 -3.20
CA ARG A 95 -0.29 10.75 -3.40
C ARG A 95 -1.51 11.58 -3.04
N TYR A 96 -2.46 11.67 -3.97
CA TYR A 96 -3.66 12.46 -3.78
C TYR A 96 -4.88 11.56 -3.72
N ILE A 97 -5.66 11.70 -2.65
CA ILE A 97 -7.04 11.20 -2.60
C ILE A 97 -7.90 12.23 -3.34
N VAL A 98 -8.54 11.78 -4.41
CA VAL A 98 -9.35 12.60 -5.31
C VAL A 98 -10.76 12.03 -5.40
N GLN A 99 -11.74 12.83 -5.81
CA GLN A 99 -13.02 12.31 -6.28
C GLN A 99 -12.83 11.71 -7.67
N ASP A 100 -13.60 10.67 -7.99
CA ASP A 100 -13.47 9.95 -9.25
C ASP A 100 -13.95 10.79 -10.46
N ASP A 101 -14.73 11.85 -10.25
CA ASP A 101 -15.16 12.80 -11.27
C ASP A 101 -14.24 14.02 -11.43
N GLU A 102 -13.19 14.17 -10.60
CA GLU A 102 -12.21 15.26 -10.75
C GLU A 102 -11.40 15.13 -12.05
N GLU A 103 -10.96 16.27 -12.61
CA GLU A 103 -10.01 16.27 -13.71
C GLU A 103 -8.73 15.52 -13.32
N ILE A 104 -8.30 14.61 -14.20
CA ILE A 104 -7.15 13.76 -13.96
C ILE A 104 -5.86 14.57 -14.09
N GLN A 105 -5.11 14.70 -13.01
CA GLN A 105 -3.84 15.45 -12.98
C GLN A 105 -2.61 14.53 -12.83
N GLY A 106 -2.81 13.22 -12.72
CA GLY A 106 -1.75 12.24 -12.54
C GLY A 106 -2.18 10.81 -12.85
N LYS A 107 -1.42 9.82 -12.36
CA LYS A 107 -1.73 8.40 -12.59
C LYS A 107 -2.76 7.93 -11.55
N ARG A 108 -4.01 7.70 -11.98
CA ARG A 108 -5.04 7.05 -11.16
C ARG A 108 -4.73 5.57 -10.90
N LEU A 109 -4.81 5.17 -9.64
CA LEU A 109 -4.47 3.82 -9.18
C LEU A 109 -5.67 2.90 -9.03
N LEU A 110 -6.84 3.41 -8.61
CA LEU A 110 -8.03 2.57 -8.49
C LEU A 110 -8.63 2.37 -9.88
N LYS A 111 -8.77 1.09 -10.26
CA LYS A 111 -9.34 0.65 -11.52
C LYS A 111 -10.50 -0.31 -11.24
N PRO A 112 -11.55 -0.31 -12.07
CA PRO A 112 -12.63 -1.26 -11.91
C PRO A 112 -12.10 -2.67 -12.22
N VAL A 113 -12.23 -3.59 -11.25
CA VAL A 113 -11.84 -5.01 -11.39
C VAL A 113 -13.03 -5.94 -11.57
N TYR A 114 -14.21 -5.43 -11.24
CA TYR A 114 -15.45 -6.19 -11.20
C TYR A 114 -16.62 -5.27 -11.55
N GLU A 115 -17.50 -5.74 -12.41
CA GLU A 115 -18.68 -5.01 -12.86
C GLU A 115 -19.86 -5.99 -13.05
N ASN A 116 -21.01 -5.66 -12.46
CA ASN A 116 -22.28 -6.39 -12.66
C ASN A 116 -22.18 -7.93 -12.54
N GLY A 117 -21.47 -8.44 -11.53
CA GLY A 117 -21.36 -9.88 -11.35
C GLY A 117 -20.11 -10.52 -11.97
N LYS A 118 -19.31 -9.76 -12.72
CA LYS A 118 -18.26 -10.29 -13.59
C LYS A 118 -16.92 -9.61 -13.34
N LEU A 119 -15.85 -10.39 -13.32
CA LEU A 119 -14.49 -9.87 -13.36
C LEU A 119 -14.23 -9.24 -14.73
N LEU A 120 -13.57 -8.08 -14.73
CA LEU A 120 -13.20 -7.35 -15.95
C LEU A 120 -11.85 -7.79 -16.52
N TYR A 121 -11.10 -8.59 -15.78
CA TYR A 121 -9.79 -9.11 -16.16
C TYR A 121 -9.85 -10.63 -16.31
N GLY A 122 -8.99 -11.17 -17.17
CA GLY A 122 -8.82 -12.62 -17.31
C GLY A 122 -8.05 -13.20 -16.11
N ASP A 123 -8.38 -14.43 -15.74
CA ASP A 123 -7.80 -15.14 -14.59
C ASP A 123 -6.42 -15.78 -14.92
N ASP A 124 -5.63 -15.22 -15.85
CA ASP A 124 -4.29 -15.77 -16.12
C ASP A 124 -3.29 -15.30 -15.06
N ASP A 125 -3.26 -16.08 -13.97
CA ASP A 125 -2.46 -15.87 -12.77
C ASP A 125 -0.99 -15.45 -13.03
N ILE A 126 -0.37 -15.89 -14.14
CA ILE A 126 1.03 -15.55 -14.45
C ILE A 126 1.18 -14.11 -14.94
N GLN A 127 0.29 -13.64 -15.81
CA GLN A 127 0.36 -12.29 -16.36
C GLN A 127 0.00 -11.28 -15.26
N ALA A 128 -1.06 -11.55 -14.51
CA ALA A 128 -1.47 -10.73 -13.37
C ALA A 128 -0.36 -10.61 -12.30
N VAL A 129 0.32 -11.72 -11.96
CA VAL A 129 1.46 -11.69 -11.03
C VAL A 129 2.65 -10.90 -11.59
N THR A 130 2.92 -11.03 -12.89
CA THR A 130 4.00 -10.29 -13.56
C THR A 130 3.73 -8.79 -13.53
N ASP A 131 2.50 -8.37 -13.85
CA ASP A 131 2.10 -6.97 -13.87
C ASP A 131 2.07 -6.38 -12.46
N ALA A 132 1.56 -7.12 -11.47
CA ALA A 132 1.60 -6.72 -10.07
C ALA A 132 3.05 -6.51 -9.57
N ARG A 133 3.97 -7.38 -9.98
CA ARG A 133 5.40 -7.26 -9.64
C ARG A 133 6.04 -6.04 -10.30
N ALA A 134 5.77 -5.79 -11.59
CA ALA A 134 6.27 -4.62 -12.29
C ALA A 134 5.77 -3.32 -11.63
N ASN A 135 4.47 -3.27 -11.32
CA ASN A 135 3.86 -2.15 -10.60
C ASN A 135 4.45 -1.94 -9.20
N LEU A 136 4.75 -3.01 -8.46
CA LEU A 136 5.41 -2.90 -7.15
C LEU A 136 6.77 -2.20 -7.28
N PHE A 137 7.59 -2.57 -8.27
CA PHE A 137 8.90 -1.94 -8.45
C PHE A 137 8.82 -0.49 -8.94
N GLU A 138 7.85 -0.19 -9.82
CA GLU A 138 7.57 1.18 -10.23
C GLU A 138 7.15 2.03 -9.01
N THR A 139 6.24 1.51 -8.20
CA THR A 139 5.65 2.24 -7.06
C THR A 139 6.49 2.21 -5.80
N LEU A 140 7.50 1.35 -5.70
CA LEU A 140 8.44 1.33 -4.58
C LEU A 140 9.14 2.68 -4.40
N ASN A 141 9.39 3.38 -5.51
CA ASN A 141 10.00 4.72 -5.49
C ASN A 141 9.05 5.80 -4.94
N PHE A 142 7.78 5.47 -4.72
CA PHE A 142 6.76 6.40 -4.24
C PHE A 142 6.41 6.17 -2.77
N LEU A 143 7.11 5.28 -2.06
CA LEU A 143 6.83 4.95 -0.66
C LEU A 143 6.85 6.19 0.25
N ASP A 144 7.76 7.11 -0.03
CA ASP A 144 7.98 8.32 0.77
C ASP A 144 7.09 9.49 0.35
N LEU A 145 6.29 9.36 -0.72
CA LEU A 145 5.38 10.42 -1.13
C LEU A 145 4.30 10.62 -0.07
N GLU A 146 4.12 11.84 0.40
CA GLU A 146 3.06 12.19 1.33
C GLU A 146 1.67 11.90 0.74
N THR A 147 0.72 11.46 1.58
CA THR A 147 -0.68 11.32 1.17
C THR A 147 -1.44 12.59 1.54
N LYS A 148 -2.15 13.17 0.57
CA LYS A 148 -2.89 14.43 0.68
C LYS A 148 -4.29 14.23 0.11
N GLU A 149 -5.25 15.04 0.53
CA GLU A 149 -6.54 15.18 -0.15
C GLU A 149 -6.45 16.28 -1.23
N SER A 150 -7.15 16.12 -2.35
CA SER A 150 -7.36 17.22 -3.30
C SER A 150 -8.17 18.36 -2.67
N GLU A 151 -8.07 19.56 -3.22
CA GLU A 151 -8.85 20.70 -2.72
C GLU A 151 -10.37 20.47 -2.83
N THR A 152 -10.82 19.73 -3.85
CA THR A 152 -12.23 19.32 -3.99
C THR A 152 -12.61 18.35 -2.88
N THR A 153 -11.78 17.33 -2.64
CA THR A 153 -12.02 16.31 -1.62
C THR A 153 -12.06 16.92 -0.23
N LYS A 154 -11.12 17.82 0.11
CA LYS A 154 -11.11 18.55 1.37
C LYS A 154 -12.41 19.32 1.61
N LYS A 155 -12.88 20.06 0.60
CA LYS A 155 -14.14 20.83 0.69
C LYS A 155 -15.35 19.92 0.94
N ILE A 156 -15.40 18.77 0.27
CA ILE A 156 -16.48 17.80 0.50
C ILE A 156 -16.38 17.23 1.92
N HIS A 157 -15.17 16.91 2.38
CA HIS A 157 -14.92 16.42 3.73
C HIS A 157 -15.42 17.40 4.79
N GLU A 158 -15.02 18.67 4.69
CA GLU A 158 -15.46 19.76 5.57
C GLU A 158 -16.98 19.94 5.52
N GLY A 159 -17.59 19.98 4.33
CA GLY A 159 -19.04 20.13 4.19
C GLY A 159 -19.85 18.98 4.79
N VAL A 160 -19.36 17.74 4.66
CA VAL A 160 -19.98 16.58 5.32
C VAL A 160 -19.89 16.70 6.84
N ARG A 161 -18.72 17.10 7.36
CA ARG A 161 -18.50 17.31 8.80
C ARG A 161 -19.42 18.39 9.35
N GLU A 162 -19.50 19.55 8.71
CA GLU A 162 -20.41 20.65 9.09
C GLU A 162 -21.87 20.20 9.11
N ARG A 163 -22.30 19.42 8.12
CA ARG A 163 -23.66 18.88 8.06
C ARG A 163 -23.98 17.97 9.24
N PHE A 164 -23.02 17.21 9.76
CA PHE A 164 -23.22 16.40 10.96
C PHE A 164 -23.26 17.25 12.23
N LEU A 165 -22.40 18.25 12.34
CA LEU A 165 -22.37 19.16 13.50
C LEU A 165 -23.64 20.02 13.60
N ASN A 166 -24.17 20.49 12.47
CA ASN A 166 -25.40 21.30 12.43
C ASN A 166 -26.70 20.52 12.65
N LYS A 167 -26.62 19.18 12.65
CA LYS A 167 -27.76 18.29 12.93
C LYS A 167 -27.79 17.78 14.39
N MET A 168 -26.79 18.14 15.20
CA MET A 168 -26.78 17.93 16.65
C MET A 168 -27.47 19.09 17.37
#